data_AF-A0A352M437-F1
#
_entry.id   AF-A0A352M437-F1
#
_cell.length_a   1.000
_cell.length_b   1.000
_cell.length_c   1.000
_cell.angle_alpha   90.00
_cell.angle_beta   90.00
_cell.angle_gamma   90.00
#
_symmetry.space_group_name_H-M   'P 1'
#
loop_
_entity.id
_entity.type
_entity.pdbx_description
1 polymer ?
#
loop_
_entity_poly.entity_id
_entity_poly.type
_entity_poly.pdbx_seq_one_letter_code
_entity_poly.pdbx_strand_id
1 'polypeptide(L)'
;WDIRKNRKDCVIFNQFEEFGNPIWHYHVTAAAIEEVFNSIKNKNKRMSCYVSATGSAGTIAVGDYLRKIAPHIKVVASEALQCPTLLLNGFGGHRIEGIGDKHIPWVHNVRNTNAVAAIDDEACMRIFRLFNEKAGKAYLKKNGVSDDVISKLELLGISSISNMLTAIKTAKYFEYDENDYILMPFTDAANMYDSRLAELNASHGKYSEMQAAIDSERYLKGIGIDNMRELNYYDQKAIHNLKYYTWVEQQGKTTEELNELWNPEFWDKTFDQVHEWDRMIDEFNHKTGLV
;
A
#
# COMPACT_ATOMS: atom_id res chain seq x y z
N TRP A 1 -19.68 -14.72 10.77
CA TRP A 1 -20.90 -14.55 11.58
C TRP A 1 -21.08 -15.62 12.66
N ASP A 2 -20.87 -16.90 12.37
CA ASP A 2 -21.06 -17.98 13.36
C ASP A 2 -20.21 -17.82 14.62
N ILE A 3 -18.88 -17.65 14.48
CA ILE A 3 -17.96 -17.40 15.60
C ILE A 3 -18.42 -16.19 16.43
N ARG A 4 -18.70 -15.04 15.78
CA ARG A 4 -19.21 -13.83 16.46
C ARG A 4 -20.48 -14.07 17.25
N LYS A 5 -21.39 -14.91 16.74
CA LYS A 5 -22.71 -15.16 17.35
C LYS A 5 -22.64 -16.18 18.49
N ASN A 6 -21.83 -17.22 18.32
CA ASN A 6 -21.92 -18.43 19.13
C ASN A 6 -20.71 -18.66 20.04
N ARG A 7 -19.59 -17.94 19.85
CA ARG A 7 -18.36 -18.09 20.64
C ARG A 7 -17.99 -16.79 21.36
N LYS A 8 -18.63 -16.57 22.52
CA LYS A 8 -18.40 -15.37 23.36
C LYS A 8 -17.00 -15.31 23.96
N ASP A 9 -16.28 -16.42 23.97
CA ASP A 9 -14.88 -16.55 24.40
C ASP A 9 -13.88 -16.13 23.32
N CYS A 10 -14.32 -15.93 22.07
CA CYS A 10 -13.47 -15.52 20.98
C CYS A 10 -13.48 -14.00 20.77
N VAL A 11 -12.30 -13.42 20.59
CA VAL A 11 -12.11 -12.05 20.11
C VAL A 11 -11.65 -12.10 18.66
N ILE A 12 -12.29 -11.33 17.78
CA ILE A 12 -11.95 -11.28 16.35
C ILE A 12 -11.35 -9.92 16.04
N PHE A 13 -10.06 -9.90 15.74
CA PHE A 13 -9.38 -8.70 15.26
C PHE A 13 -9.64 -8.54 13.76
N ASN A 14 -10.62 -7.70 13.41
CA ASN A 14 -10.95 -7.43 12.03
C ASN A 14 -10.14 -6.23 11.52
N GLN A 15 -8.98 -6.50 10.92
CA GLN A 15 -8.08 -5.46 10.40
C GLN A 15 -8.73 -4.45 9.43
N PHE A 16 -9.88 -4.78 8.84
CA PHE A 16 -10.61 -3.92 7.91
C PHE A 16 -11.51 -2.87 8.62
N GLU A 17 -11.84 -3.07 9.90
CA GLU A 17 -12.66 -2.15 10.71
C GLU A 17 -12.02 -1.65 12.01
N GLU A 18 -10.97 -2.33 12.48
CA GLU A 18 -10.27 -1.96 13.71
C GLU A 18 -9.32 -0.78 13.48
N PHE A 19 -9.62 0.38 14.08
CA PHE A 19 -8.82 1.60 13.94
C PHE A 19 -7.40 1.50 14.52
N GLY A 20 -7.13 0.51 15.39
CA GLY A 20 -5.75 0.22 15.82
C GLY A 20 -4.80 -0.06 14.65
N ASN A 21 -5.32 -0.59 13.54
CA ASN A 21 -4.55 -0.82 12.31
C ASN A 21 -4.01 0.49 11.69
N PRO A 22 -4.84 1.45 11.20
CA PRO A 22 -4.31 2.71 10.67
C PRO A 22 -3.61 3.56 11.73
N ILE A 23 -4.00 3.49 13.02
CA ILE A 23 -3.34 4.26 14.10
C ILE A 23 -1.87 3.84 14.25
N TRP A 24 -1.58 2.54 14.20
CA TRP A 24 -0.20 2.05 14.21
C TRP A 24 0.62 2.66 13.07
N HIS A 25 0.08 2.66 11.85
CA HIS A 25 0.80 3.17 10.69
C HIS A 25 0.93 4.69 10.70
N TYR A 26 -0.10 5.41 11.17
CA TYR A 26 -0.08 6.86 11.33
C TYR A 26 1.06 7.32 12.25
N HIS A 27 1.28 6.63 13.37
CA HIS A 27 2.31 7.03 14.35
C HIS A 27 3.66 6.38 14.11
N VAL A 28 3.70 5.05 13.96
CA VAL A 28 4.96 4.30 13.94
C VAL A 28 5.57 4.26 12.55
N THR A 29 4.79 3.84 11.55
CA THR A 29 5.30 3.72 10.17
C THR A 29 5.61 5.09 9.57
N ALA A 30 4.75 6.08 9.84
CA ALA A 30 4.95 7.43 9.33
C ALA A 30 6.18 8.10 9.95
N ALA A 31 6.43 7.92 11.25
CA ALA A 31 7.66 8.40 11.90
C ALA A 31 8.92 7.78 11.27
N ALA A 32 8.93 6.47 11.03
CA ALA A 32 10.07 5.81 10.37
C ALA A 32 10.32 6.36 8.95
N ILE A 33 9.26 6.63 8.20
CA ILE A 33 9.34 7.25 6.86
C ILE A 33 9.84 8.69 6.95
N GLU A 34 9.37 9.46 7.93
CA GLU A 34 9.85 10.81 8.20
C GLU A 34 11.35 10.82 8.54
N GLU A 35 11.83 9.90 9.39
CA GLU A 35 13.24 9.73 9.72
C GLU A 35 14.08 9.45 8.47
N VAL A 36 13.63 8.52 7.62
CA VAL A 36 14.29 8.20 6.35
C VAL A 36 14.36 9.44 5.46
N PHE A 37 13.24 10.14 5.25
CA PHE A 37 13.21 11.36 4.46
C PHE A 37 14.14 12.44 5.02
N ASN A 38 14.14 12.63 6.35
CA ASN A 38 15.00 13.59 7.02
C ASN A 38 16.49 13.27 6.88
N SER A 39 16.86 11.98 6.79
CA SER A 39 18.25 11.56 6.60
C SER A 39 18.81 11.84 5.19
N ILE A 40 17.93 11.95 4.18
CA ILE A 40 18.33 12.10 2.77
C ILE A 40 17.92 13.45 2.15
N LYS A 41 17.07 14.24 2.83
CA LYS A 41 16.60 15.53 2.29
C LYS A 41 17.72 16.56 2.26
N ASN A 42 17.63 17.46 1.27
CA ASN A 42 18.37 18.71 1.23
C ASN A 42 17.41 19.87 0.92
N LYS A 43 17.91 21.11 0.83
CA LYS A 43 17.06 22.31 0.66
C LYS A 43 16.14 22.28 -0.57
N ASN A 44 16.48 21.52 -1.59
CA ASN A 44 15.70 21.45 -2.82
C ASN A 44 14.71 20.28 -2.83
N LYS A 45 14.86 19.29 -1.92
CA LYS A 45 14.05 18.07 -1.92
C LYS A 45 12.70 18.29 -1.26
N ARG A 46 11.65 17.77 -1.90
CA ARG A 46 10.26 17.86 -1.46
C ARG A 46 9.71 16.49 -1.17
N MET A 47 8.93 16.38 -0.09
CA MET A 47 8.14 15.19 0.19
C MET A 47 6.87 15.25 -0.68
N SER A 48 6.98 14.77 -1.91
CA SER A 48 5.98 15.07 -2.96
C SER A 48 4.88 14.05 -3.03
N CYS A 49 5.17 12.78 -2.74
CA CYS A 49 4.17 11.72 -2.84
C CYS A 49 4.41 10.58 -1.86
N TYR A 50 3.33 9.96 -1.40
CA TYR A 50 3.30 8.68 -0.71
C TYR A 50 2.43 7.69 -1.48
N VAL A 51 2.98 6.51 -1.76
CA VAL A 51 2.30 5.42 -2.46
C VAL A 51 2.11 4.25 -1.51
N SER A 52 0.90 3.70 -1.49
CA SER A 52 0.63 2.45 -0.76
C SER A 52 -0.42 1.62 -1.49
N ALA A 53 -0.09 0.36 -1.72
CA ALA A 53 -1.04 -0.63 -2.16
C ALA A 53 -2.07 -0.90 -1.06
N THR A 54 -3.31 -1.09 -1.49
CA THR A 54 -4.47 -1.14 -0.60
C THR A 54 -4.92 -2.59 -0.42
N GLY A 55 -4.61 -3.16 0.75
CA GLY A 55 -5.30 -4.32 1.32
C GLY A 55 -6.27 -3.84 2.39
N SER A 56 -5.91 -4.03 3.67
CA SER A 56 -6.70 -3.51 4.81
C SER A 56 -6.76 -1.99 4.92
N ALA A 57 -5.94 -1.27 4.15
CA ALA A 57 -5.78 0.18 4.16
C ALA A 57 -5.27 0.79 5.48
N GLY A 58 -4.60 -0.02 6.32
CA GLY A 58 -3.86 0.51 7.47
C GLY A 58 -2.66 1.36 7.03
N THR A 59 -1.78 0.81 6.21
CA THR A 59 -0.51 1.44 5.80
C THR A 59 -0.69 2.73 5.00
N ILE A 60 -1.80 2.90 4.29
CA ILE A 60 -2.07 4.15 3.55
C ILE A 60 -2.30 5.34 4.51
N ALA A 61 -2.64 5.09 5.79
CA ALA A 61 -2.83 6.11 6.81
C ALA A 61 -1.56 6.88 7.18
N VAL A 62 -0.38 6.37 6.80
CA VAL A 62 0.87 7.17 6.80
C VAL A 62 0.67 8.49 6.06
N GLY A 63 -0.08 8.48 4.95
CA GLY A 63 -0.37 9.69 4.18
C GLY A 63 -1.15 10.73 4.97
N ASP A 64 -1.99 10.33 5.93
CA ASP A 64 -2.71 11.24 6.83
C ASP A 64 -1.74 12.01 7.74
N TYR A 65 -0.74 11.33 8.30
CA TYR A 65 0.30 11.96 9.11
C TYR A 65 1.23 12.83 8.27
N LEU A 66 1.74 12.32 7.14
CA LEU A 66 2.69 13.04 6.30
C LEU A 66 2.12 14.36 5.78
N ARG A 67 0.79 14.48 5.62
CA ARG A 67 0.12 15.75 5.28
C ARG A 67 0.26 16.83 6.35
N LYS A 68 0.40 16.46 7.63
CA LYS A 68 0.65 17.44 8.71
C LYS A 68 2.03 18.09 8.57
N ILE A 69 2.99 17.38 7.98
CA ILE A 69 4.37 17.83 7.76
C ILE A 69 4.51 18.50 6.38
N ALA A 70 3.95 17.89 5.34
CA ALA A 70 3.97 18.34 3.97
C ALA A 70 2.53 18.41 3.42
N PRO A 71 1.80 19.52 3.63
CA PRO A 71 0.39 19.62 3.24
C PRO A 71 0.10 19.38 1.74
N HIS A 72 1.12 19.54 0.89
CA HIS A 72 1.05 19.35 -0.56
C HIS A 72 1.31 17.91 -1.01
N ILE A 73 1.68 16.99 -0.10
CA ILE A 73 1.99 15.60 -0.45
C ILE A 73 0.80 14.95 -1.15
N LYS A 74 1.07 14.25 -2.26
CA LYS A 74 0.06 13.42 -2.92
C LYS A 74 0.04 12.03 -2.28
N VAL A 75 -1.15 11.50 -2.01
CA VAL A 75 -1.32 10.12 -1.52
C VAL A 75 -1.96 9.29 -2.63
N VAL A 76 -1.27 8.25 -3.07
CA VAL A 76 -1.71 7.40 -4.19
C VAL A 76 -1.99 5.99 -3.69
N ALA A 77 -3.24 5.56 -3.86
CA ALA A 77 -3.66 4.19 -3.59
C ALA A 77 -3.29 3.31 -4.78
N SER A 78 -2.48 2.27 -4.54
CA SER A 78 -2.21 1.23 -5.54
C SER A 78 -3.23 0.08 -5.39
N GLU A 79 -3.70 -0.44 -6.52
CA GLU A 79 -4.56 -1.63 -6.57
C GLU A 79 -4.22 -2.52 -7.77
N ALA A 80 -4.80 -3.72 -7.83
CA ALA A 80 -4.64 -4.60 -8.98
C ALA A 80 -5.58 -4.21 -10.12
N LEU A 81 -5.07 -4.13 -11.35
CA LEU A 81 -5.88 -3.86 -12.55
C LEU A 81 -6.96 -4.93 -12.78
N GLN A 82 -6.67 -6.18 -12.42
CA GLN A 82 -7.62 -7.29 -12.51
C GLN A 82 -8.70 -7.24 -11.41
N CYS A 83 -8.54 -6.41 -10.38
CA CYS A 83 -9.58 -6.14 -9.38
C CYS A 83 -9.64 -4.62 -9.05
N PRO A 84 -10.09 -3.79 -10.00
CA PRO A 84 -9.98 -2.34 -9.92
C PRO A 84 -11.15 -1.73 -9.13
N THR A 85 -11.20 -1.98 -7.83
CA THR A 85 -12.30 -1.57 -6.95
C THR A 85 -12.35 -0.05 -6.76
N LEU A 86 -11.21 0.60 -6.58
CA LEU A 86 -11.12 2.06 -6.43
C LEU A 86 -11.25 2.79 -7.77
N LEU A 87 -10.62 2.27 -8.83
CA LEU A 87 -10.57 2.92 -10.13
C LEU A 87 -11.91 2.80 -10.89
N LEU A 88 -12.49 1.59 -10.94
CA LEU A 88 -13.64 1.28 -11.79
C LEU A 88 -14.88 0.83 -11.01
N ASN A 89 -14.86 0.85 -9.67
CA ASN A 89 -15.88 0.16 -8.87
C ASN A 89 -16.02 -1.32 -9.30
N GLY A 90 -14.87 -1.92 -9.67
CA GLY A 90 -14.79 -3.25 -10.25
C GLY A 90 -14.47 -4.34 -9.23
N PHE A 91 -14.50 -5.58 -9.71
CA PHE A 91 -14.15 -6.78 -8.96
C PHE A 91 -13.37 -7.73 -9.86
N GLY A 92 -12.64 -8.66 -9.28
CA GLY A 92 -11.98 -9.74 -10.01
C GLY A 92 -10.99 -10.51 -9.15
N GLY A 93 -10.09 -11.27 -9.78
CA GLY A 93 -9.03 -12.00 -9.08
C GLY A 93 -7.68 -11.54 -9.59
N HIS A 94 -6.69 -11.48 -8.71
CA HIS A 94 -5.32 -11.11 -9.05
C HIS A 94 -4.31 -11.90 -8.24
N ARG A 95 -3.05 -11.83 -8.67
CA ARG A 95 -1.90 -12.50 -8.06
C ARG A 95 -1.07 -11.62 -7.15
N ILE A 96 -1.38 -10.33 -7.04
CA ILE A 96 -0.71 -9.42 -6.10
C ILE A 96 -1.17 -9.75 -4.67
N GLU A 97 -0.44 -10.59 -3.96
CA GLU A 97 -0.82 -11.01 -2.61
C GLU A 97 -0.72 -9.87 -1.59
N GLY A 98 -1.62 -9.85 -0.61
CA GLY A 98 -1.65 -8.84 0.46
C GLY A 98 -2.43 -7.56 0.12
N ILE A 99 -3.04 -7.46 -1.06
CA ILE A 99 -3.82 -6.30 -1.50
C ILE A 99 -5.18 -6.73 -2.09
N GLY A 100 -6.07 -5.77 -2.37
CA GLY A 100 -7.24 -5.95 -3.24
C GLY A 100 -8.36 -6.83 -2.66
N ASP A 101 -9.10 -6.31 -1.69
CA ASP A 101 -10.16 -7.06 -0.99
C ASP A 101 -11.56 -6.97 -1.61
N LYS A 102 -11.69 -6.48 -2.85
CA LYS A 102 -12.98 -6.29 -3.57
C LYS A 102 -13.99 -5.39 -2.85
N HIS A 103 -13.56 -4.67 -1.82
CA HIS A 103 -14.35 -3.67 -1.12
C HIS A 103 -13.43 -2.56 -0.59
N ILE A 104 -14.01 -1.45 -0.17
CA ILE A 104 -13.27 -0.37 0.49
C ILE A 104 -13.24 -0.66 2.00
N PRO A 105 -12.07 -0.80 2.65
CA PRO A 105 -12.00 -1.04 4.10
C PRO A 105 -12.63 0.10 4.90
N TRP A 106 -13.26 -0.22 6.03
CA TRP A 106 -13.89 0.77 6.91
C TRP A 106 -12.86 1.77 7.41
N VAL A 107 -11.64 1.31 7.71
CA VAL A 107 -10.53 2.11 8.20
C VAL A 107 -9.83 2.99 7.15
N HIS A 108 -10.20 2.92 5.87
CA HIS A 108 -9.55 3.74 4.82
C HIS A 108 -10.05 5.20 4.82
N ASN A 109 -9.18 6.17 5.12
CA ASN A 109 -9.50 7.59 4.92
C ASN A 109 -9.42 8.02 3.43
N VAL A 110 -10.47 7.70 2.68
CA VAL A 110 -10.54 7.99 1.23
C VAL A 110 -10.45 9.48 0.93
N ARG A 111 -10.92 10.35 1.83
CA ARG A 111 -10.85 11.82 1.67
C ARG A 111 -9.42 12.31 1.46
N ASN A 112 -8.45 11.61 2.04
CA ASN A 112 -7.03 11.94 1.94
C ASN A 112 -6.30 11.15 0.84
N THR A 113 -7.01 10.49 -0.07
CA THR A 113 -6.42 9.81 -1.26
C THR A 113 -6.53 10.71 -2.48
N ASN A 114 -5.40 11.14 -3.08
CA ASN A 114 -5.39 12.03 -4.25
C ASN A 114 -5.48 11.30 -5.58
N ALA A 115 -4.99 10.07 -5.67
CA ALA A 115 -5.04 9.32 -6.91
C ALA A 115 -5.14 7.83 -6.65
N VAL A 116 -5.62 7.11 -7.66
CA VAL A 116 -5.64 5.65 -7.71
C VAL A 116 -4.82 5.22 -8.91
N ALA A 117 -3.94 4.25 -8.72
CA ALA A 117 -3.17 3.62 -9.77
C ALA A 117 -3.44 2.12 -9.76
N ALA A 118 -3.96 1.59 -10.86
CA ALA A 118 -4.15 0.17 -11.03
C ALA A 118 -2.95 -0.44 -11.78
N ILE A 119 -2.35 -1.47 -11.18
CA ILE A 119 -1.18 -2.18 -11.70
C ILE A 119 -1.60 -3.57 -12.17
N ASP A 120 -1.20 -3.91 -13.39
CA ASP A 120 -1.35 -5.24 -13.95
C ASP A 120 -0.58 -6.26 -13.09
N ASP A 121 -1.26 -7.26 -12.56
CA ASP A 121 -0.63 -8.30 -11.74
C ASP A 121 0.44 -9.10 -12.50
N GLU A 122 0.33 -9.21 -13.83
CA GLU A 122 1.34 -9.84 -14.68
C GLU A 122 2.65 -9.06 -14.64
N ALA A 123 2.58 -7.72 -14.60
CA ALA A 123 3.77 -6.89 -14.46
C ALA A 123 4.48 -7.20 -13.14
N CYS A 124 3.73 -7.35 -12.04
CA CYS A 124 4.30 -7.71 -10.75
C CYS A 124 4.96 -9.09 -10.78
N MET A 125 4.29 -10.10 -11.36
CA MET A 125 4.85 -11.46 -11.49
C MET A 125 6.14 -11.50 -12.33
N ARG A 126 6.18 -10.77 -13.44
CA ARG A 126 7.32 -10.73 -14.36
C ARG A 126 8.53 -10.04 -13.72
N ILE A 127 8.29 -8.90 -13.08
CA ILE A 127 9.33 -8.19 -12.32
C ILE A 127 9.80 -9.01 -11.11
N PHE A 128 8.90 -9.77 -10.47
CA PHE A 128 9.28 -10.67 -9.38
C PHE A 128 10.31 -11.72 -9.84
N ARG A 129 10.15 -12.30 -11.04
CA ARG A 129 11.17 -13.17 -11.63
C ARG A 129 12.45 -12.43 -12.00
N LEU A 130 12.34 -11.23 -12.60
CA LEU A 130 13.49 -10.39 -12.95
C LEU A 130 14.38 -10.10 -11.73
N PHE A 131 13.75 -9.86 -10.58
CA PHE A 131 14.44 -9.51 -9.33
C PHE A 131 15.03 -10.71 -8.60
N ASN A 132 14.44 -11.90 -8.73
CA ASN A 132 14.80 -13.05 -7.90
C ASN A 132 15.50 -14.19 -8.66
N GLU A 133 15.33 -14.30 -9.97
CA GLU A 133 16.01 -15.33 -10.77
C GLU A 133 17.41 -14.90 -11.22
N LYS A 134 18.35 -15.87 -11.25
CA LYS A 134 19.76 -15.64 -11.57
C LYS A 134 19.97 -14.92 -12.90
N ALA A 135 19.23 -15.30 -13.93
CA ALA A 135 19.32 -14.67 -15.25
C ALA A 135 18.85 -13.20 -15.22
N GLY A 136 17.85 -12.88 -14.40
CA GLY A 136 17.36 -11.52 -14.21
C GLY A 136 18.38 -10.63 -13.50
N LYS A 137 18.90 -11.09 -12.35
CA LYS A 137 19.98 -10.38 -11.63
C LYS A 137 21.22 -10.17 -12.52
N ALA A 138 21.62 -11.17 -13.30
CA ALA A 138 22.75 -11.05 -14.25
C ALA A 138 22.48 -10.04 -15.37
N TYR A 139 21.27 -10.03 -15.93
CA TYR A 139 20.85 -9.06 -16.94
C TYR A 139 20.87 -7.63 -16.38
N LEU A 140 20.30 -7.40 -15.18
CA LEU A 140 20.31 -6.10 -14.52
C LEU A 140 21.74 -5.59 -14.30
N LYS A 141 22.65 -6.46 -13.83
CA LYS A 141 24.08 -6.13 -13.67
C LYS A 141 24.72 -5.71 -14.99
N LYS A 142 24.49 -6.48 -16.06
CA LYS A 142 24.99 -6.17 -17.41
C LYS A 142 24.47 -4.83 -17.94
N ASN A 143 23.31 -4.39 -17.48
CA ASN A 143 22.68 -3.12 -17.85
C ASN A 143 22.97 -1.98 -16.84
N GLY A 144 24.00 -2.12 -15.99
CA GLY A 144 24.51 -1.03 -15.16
C GLY A 144 23.84 -0.86 -13.79
N VAL A 145 22.95 -1.77 -13.38
CA VAL A 145 22.44 -1.78 -11.99
C VAL A 145 23.55 -2.25 -11.06
N SER A 146 23.79 -1.52 -9.97
CA SER A 146 24.87 -1.82 -9.03
C SER A 146 24.61 -3.12 -8.25
N ASP A 147 25.68 -3.78 -7.82
CA ASP A 147 25.60 -4.98 -6.99
C ASP A 147 24.87 -4.71 -5.65
N ASP A 148 25.04 -3.51 -5.08
CA ASP A 148 24.33 -3.09 -3.86
C ASP A 148 22.80 -3.10 -4.06
N VAL A 149 22.31 -2.52 -5.16
CA VAL A 149 20.87 -2.54 -5.47
C VAL A 149 20.40 -3.96 -5.75
N ILE A 150 21.11 -4.71 -6.58
CA ILE A 150 20.74 -6.10 -6.95
C ILE A 150 20.61 -6.99 -5.71
N SER A 151 21.51 -6.83 -4.73
CA SER A 151 21.47 -7.59 -3.48
C SER A 151 20.23 -7.31 -2.63
N LYS A 152 19.60 -6.14 -2.79
CA LYS A 152 18.42 -5.70 -2.04
C LYS A 152 17.10 -5.96 -2.78
N LEU A 153 17.12 -6.38 -4.04
CA LEU A 153 15.89 -6.60 -4.82
C LEU A 153 15.00 -7.70 -4.24
N GLU A 154 15.56 -8.65 -3.49
CA GLU A 154 14.81 -9.68 -2.78
C GLU A 154 14.02 -9.14 -1.59
N LEU A 155 14.30 -7.91 -1.13
CA LEU A 155 13.47 -7.22 -0.14
C LEU A 155 12.13 -6.79 -0.73
N LEU A 156 11.95 -6.86 -2.06
CA LEU A 156 10.69 -6.53 -2.72
C LEU A 156 9.92 -7.81 -3.04
N GLY A 157 8.96 -8.14 -2.18
CA GLY A 157 7.88 -9.05 -2.48
C GLY A 157 6.91 -8.48 -3.52
N ILE A 158 5.84 -9.22 -3.79
CA ILE A 158 4.96 -8.95 -4.94
C ILE A 158 4.21 -7.62 -4.78
N SER A 159 3.68 -7.33 -3.57
CA SER A 159 2.99 -6.06 -3.29
C SER A 159 3.95 -4.87 -3.24
N SER A 160 5.18 -5.09 -2.77
CA SER A 160 6.27 -4.11 -2.81
C SER A 160 6.62 -3.71 -4.25
N ILE A 161 6.63 -4.68 -5.18
CA ILE A 161 6.80 -4.40 -6.61
C ILE A 161 5.62 -3.60 -7.16
N SER A 162 4.38 -3.88 -6.74
CA SER A 162 3.22 -3.07 -7.11
C SER A 162 3.38 -1.61 -6.66
N ASN A 163 3.81 -1.36 -5.42
CA ASN A 163 4.14 -0.02 -4.93
C ASN A 163 5.21 0.65 -5.79
N MET A 164 6.29 -0.06 -6.12
CA MET A 164 7.37 0.45 -6.97
C MET A 164 6.86 0.84 -8.37
N LEU A 165 6.07 -0.02 -9.02
CA LEU A 165 5.50 0.28 -10.33
C LEU A 165 4.53 1.47 -10.25
N THR A 166 3.74 1.56 -9.18
CA THR A 166 2.89 2.74 -8.92
C THR A 166 3.71 4.00 -8.71
N ALA A 167 4.83 3.95 -7.99
CA ALA A 167 5.71 5.10 -7.82
C ALA A 167 6.30 5.57 -9.16
N ILE A 168 6.78 4.67 -10.02
CA ILE A 168 7.29 5.04 -11.34
C ILE A 168 6.17 5.65 -12.21
N LYS A 169 4.99 5.02 -12.22
CA LYS A 169 3.80 5.52 -12.92
C LYS A 169 3.39 6.91 -12.42
N THR A 170 3.42 7.11 -11.11
CA THR A 170 3.08 8.38 -10.44
C THR A 170 4.08 9.48 -10.78
N ALA A 171 5.39 9.16 -10.78
CA ALA A 171 6.43 10.10 -11.19
C ALA A 171 6.20 10.61 -12.61
N LYS A 172 5.86 9.71 -13.54
CA LYS A 172 5.55 10.06 -14.92
C LYS A 172 4.25 10.88 -15.04
N TYR A 173 3.21 10.48 -14.31
CA TYR A 173 1.89 11.14 -14.38
C TYR A 173 1.93 12.59 -13.87
N PHE A 174 2.62 12.84 -12.76
CA PHE A 174 2.74 14.19 -12.18
C PHE A 174 3.99 14.95 -12.64
N GLU A 175 4.72 14.41 -13.62
CA GLU A 175 5.93 15.03 -14.19
C GLU A 175 6.96 15.41 -13.11
N TYR A 176 7.11 14.53 -12.11
CA TYR A 176 8.05 14.74 -11.02
C TYR A 176 9.51 14.72 -11.50
N ASP A 177 10.30 15.61 -10.92
CA ASP A 177 11.73 15.76 -11.23
C ASP A 177 12.61 15.12 -10.15
N GLU A 178 13.93 15.26 -10.27
CA GLU A 178 14.87 14.69 -9.31
C GLU A 178 14.70 15.23 -7.87
N ASN A 179 13.96 16.32 -7.68
CA ASN A 179 13.71 16.95 -6.39
C ASN A 179 12.42 16.48 -5.71
N ASP A 180 11.58 15.72 -6.41
CA ASP A 180 10.35 15.15 -5.88
C ASP A 180 10.57 13.74 -5.34
N TYR A 181 10.38 13.57 -4.04
CA TYR A 181 10.59 12.26 -3.39
C TYR A 181 9.23 11.56 -3.28
N ILE A 182 9.19 10.34 -3.82
CA ILE A 182 8.08 9.40 -3.65
C ILE A 182 8.47 8.41 -2.57
N LEU A 183 7.67 8.34 -1.53
CA LEU A 183 7.85 7.46 -0.38
C LEU A 183 6.90 6.27 -0.55
N MET A 184 7.40 5.06 -0.29
CA MET A 184 6.60 3.84 -0.38
C MET A 184 7.16 2.76 0.53
N PRO A 185 6.31 1.90 1.13
CA PRO A 185 6.77 0.77 1.91
C PRO A 185 7.14 -0.41 1.00
N PHE A 186 8.18 -1.14 1.40
CA PHE A 186 8.37 -2.53 0.99
C PHE A 186 7.64 -3.39 2.02
N THR A 187 6.43 -3.81 1.68
CA THR A 187 5.48 -4.47 2.59
C THR A 187 6.03 -5.79 3.13
N ASP A 188 6.64 -6.57 2.25
CA ASP A 188 7.20 -7.90 2.50
C ASP A 188 8.32 -8.19 1.50
N ALA A 189 9.07 -9.26 1.80
CA ALA A 189 10.20 -9.73 1.02
C ALA A 189 9.85 -10.95 0.17
N ALA A 190 10.68 -11.22 -0.85
CA ALA A 190 10.47 -12.25 -1.84
C ALA A 190 10.44 -13.68 -1.28
N ASN A 191 11.13 -13.94 -0.17
CA ASN A 191 11.19 -15.24 0.48
C ASN A 191 9.82 -15.75 0.96
N MET A 192 8.85 -14.85 1.15
CA MET A 192 7.47 -15.23 1.45
C MET A 192 6.75 -15.90 0.26
N TYR A 193 7.31 -15.80 -0.95
CA TYR A 193 6.69 -16.19 -2.21
C TYR A 193 7.55 -17.15 -3.05
N ASP A 194 8.46 -17.90 -2.43
CA ASP A 194 9.34 -18.84 -3.14
C ASP A 194 8.55 -19.86 -3.98
N SER A 195 7.39 -20.30 -3.50
CA SER A 195 6.48 -21.18 -4.24
C SER A 195 5.98 -20.55 -5.54
N ARG A 196 5.78 -19.22 -5.58
CA ARG A 196 5.34 -18.50 -6.78
C ARG A 196 6.40 -18.52 -7.87
N LEU A 197 7.69 -18.46 -7.53
CA LEU A 197 8.75 -18.63 -8.52
C LEU A 197 8.71 -20.02 -9.17
N ALA A 198 8.46 -21.07 -8.38
CA ALA A 198 8.32 -22.41 -8.92
C ALA A 198 7.10 -22.55 -9.85
N GLU A 199 5.95 -22.00 -9.44
CA GLU A 199 4.73 -21.98 -10.26
C GLU A 199 4.93 -21.22 -11.57
N LEU A 200 5.54 -20.03 -11.52
CA LEU A 200 5.84 -19.22 -12.71
C LEU A 200 6.83 -19.90 -13.65
N ASN A 201 7.81 -20.63 -13.11
CA ASN A 201 8.72 -21.45 -13.92
C ASN A 201 8.00 -22.63 -14.58
N ALA A 202 7.03 -23.24 -13.90
CA ALA A 202 6.22 -24.30 -14.47
C ALA A 202 5.31 -23.80 -15.59
N SER A 203 4.70 -22.61 -15.43
CA SER A 203 3.76 -22.05 -16.42
C SER A 203 4.44 -21.36 -17.61
N HIS A 204 5.59 -20.71 -17.40
CA HIS A 204 6.27 -19.91 -18.43
C HIS A 204 7.64 -20.47 -18.85
N GLY A 205 8.05 -21.61 -18.28
CA GLY A 205 9.37 -22.19 -18.52
C GLY A 205 10.49 -21.46 -17.79
N LYS A 206 11.71 -21.97 -17.97
CA LYS A 206 12.93 -21.48 -17.32
C LYS A 206 13.22 -20.02 -17.70
N TYR A 207 13.53 -19.20 -16.71
CA TYR A 207 13.89 -17.80 -16.95
C TYR A 207 15.24 -17.68 -17.66
N SER A 208 15.27 -16.88 -18.72
CA SER A 208 16.43 -16.69 -19.59
C SER A 208 16.81 -15.22 -19.65
N GLU A 209 18.00 -14.91 -20.16
CA GLU A 209 18.42 -13.53 -20.42
C GLU A 209 17.45 -12.82 -21.39
N MET A 210 16.91 -13.54 -22.38
CA MET A 210 15.90 -12.99 -23.30
C MET A 210 14.63 -12.60 -22.55
N GLN A 211 14.14 -13.45 -21.63
CA GLN A 211 12.96 -13.12 -20.83
C GLN A 211 13.24 -11.94 -19.89
N ALA A 212 14.42 -11.88 -19.29
CA ALA A 212 14.83 -10.74 -18.45
C ALA A 212 14.83 -9.42 -19.24
N ALA A 213 15.32 -9.44 -20.49
CA ALA A 213 15.28 -8.27 -21.37
C ALA A 213 13.84 -7.85 -21.71
N ILE A 214 12.98 -8.80 -22.07
CA ILE A 214 11.56 -8.54 -22.37
C ILE A 214 10.86 -7.95 -21.15
N ASP A 215 11.02 -8.55 -19.98
CA ASP A 215 10.32 -8.13 -18.76
C ASP A 215 10.83 -6.77 -18.27
N SER A 216 12.14 -6.53 -18.34
CA SER A 216 12.73 -5.23 -17.99
C SER A 216 12.26 -4.11 -18.90
N GLU A 217 12.24 -4.32 -20.22
CA GLU A 217 11.79 -3.28 -21.16
C GLU A 217 10.27 -3.06 -21.06
N ARG A 218 9.48 -4.13 -20.99
CA ARG A 218 8.02 -4.04 -21.02
C ARG A 218 7.44 -3.53 -19.70
N TYR A 219 7.85 -4.10 -18.58
CA TYR A 219 7.14 -3.93 -17.31
C TYR A 219 7.85 -2.98 -16.34
N LEU A 220 9.15 -2.73 -16.50
CA LEU A 220 9.88 -1.76 -15.67
C LEU A 220 10.07 -0.42 -16.40
N LYS A 221 10.77 -0.42 -17.54
CA LYS A 221 11.08 0.81 -18.29
C LYS A 221 9.85 1.35 -19.03
N GLY A 222 9.09 0.44 -19.62
CA GLY A 222 7.90 0.71 -20.42
C GLY A 222 6.62 1.03 -19.63
N ILE A 223 6.68 1.10 -18.30
CA ILE A 223 5.50 1.44 -17.48
C ILE A 223 4.94 2.82 -17.91
N GLY A 224 3.67 2.84 -18.31
CA GLY A 224 2.98 4.04 -18.78
C GLY A 224 2.24 4.78 -17.67
N ILE A 225 1.38 5.71 -18.07
CA ILE A 225 0.44 6.45 -17.20
C ILE A 225 -1.02 5.98 -17.34
N ASP A 226 -1.21 4.86 -18.05
CA ASP A 226 -2.50 4.19 -18.20
C ASP A 226 -3.07 3.76 -16.84
N ASN A 227 -4.38 3.54 -16.77
CA ASN A 227 -5.06 2.98 -15.60
C ASN A 227 -4.76 3.74 -14.29
N MET A 228 -4.62 5.06 -14.39
CA MET A 228 -4.42 5.98 -13.27
C MET A 228 -5.46 7.10 -13.33
N ARG A 229 -5.95 7.52 -12.17
CA ARG A 229 -6.91 8.63 -12.06
C ARG A 229 -6.57 9.51 -10.85
N GLU A 230 -6.32 10.79 -11.09
CA GLU A 230 -6.38 11.81 -10.04
C GLU A 230 -7.84 12.00 -9.60
N LEU A 231 -8.06 12.02 -8.29
CA LEU A 231 -9.37 12.10 -7.67
C LEU A 231 -9.62 13.55 -7.25
N ASN A 232 -10.71 14.12 -7.75
CA ASN A 232 -11.28 15.30 -7.15
C ASN A 232 -12.13 14.92 -5.92
N TYR A 233 -12.71 15.93 -5.26
CA TYR A 233 -13.55 15.75 -4.09
C TYR A 233 -14.71 14.75 -4.30
N TYR A 234 -15.39 14.82 -5.45
CA TYR A 234 -16.53 13.96 -5.75
C TYR A 234 -16.10 12.53 -6.10
N ASP A 235 -14.93 12.35 -6.72
CA ASP A 235 -14.36 11.02 -6.95
C ASP A 235 -14.03 10.34 -5.60
N GLN A 236 -13.40 11.09 -4.68
CA GLN A 236 -13.14 10.62 -3.31
C GLN A 236 -14.45 10.29 -2.59
N LYS A 237 -15.47 11.15 -2.70
CA LYS A 237 -16.77 10.91 -2.04
C LYS A 237 -17.47 9.69 -2.63
N ALA A 238 -17.40 9.49 -3.95
CA ALA A 238 -17.97 8.33 -4.60
C ALA A 238 -17.32 7.03 -4.10
N ILE A 239 -15.99 6.98 -4.04
CA ILE A 239 -15.26 5.83 -3.49
C ILE A 239 -15.62 5.61 -2.01
N HIS A 240 -15.66 6.66 -1.20
CA HIS A 240 -16.07 6.55 0.21
C HIS A 240 -17.47 5.97 0.36
N ASN A 241 -18.42 6.39 -0.48
CA ASN A 241 -19.79 5.88 -0.45
C ASN A 241 -19.88 4.38 -0.79
N LEU A 242 -18.91 3.79 -1.51
CA LEU A 242 -18.88 2.35 -1.78
C LEU A 242 -18.79 1.51 -0.50
N LYS A 243 -18.29 2.08 0.61
CA LYS A 243 -18.32 1.44 1.92
C LYS A 243 -19.73 1.04 2.35
N TYR A 244 -20.78 1.74 1.89
CA TYR A 244 -22.17 1.44 2.20
C TYR A 244 -22.52 -0.04 1.97
N TYR A 245 -22.18 -0.57 0.79
CA TYR A 245 -22.59 -1.91 0.40
C TYR A 245 -21.98 -3.01 1.26
N THR A 246 -20.73 -2.85 1.68
CA THR A 246 -20.09 -3.83 2.55
C THR A 246 -20.46 -3.57 4.01
N TRP A 247 -20.28 -2.34 4.47
CA TRP A 247 -20.30 -2.07 5.91
C TRP A 247 -21.69 -1.84 6.47
N VAL A 248 -22.54 -1.10 5.74
CA VAL A 248 -23.90 -0.81 6.21
C VAL A 248 -24.81 -2.00 5.92
N GLU A 249 -24.91 -2.41 4.66
CA GLU A 249 -25.84 -3.47 4.24
C GLU A 249 -25.45 -4.87 4.76
N GLN A 250 -24.15 -5.17 4.86
CA GLN A 250 -23.71 -6.54 5.17
C GLN A 250 -23.05 -6.70 6.54
N GLN A 251 -22.36 -5.67 7.06
CA GLN A 251 -21.64 -5.75 8.35
C GLN A 251 -22.37 -5.05 9.50
N GLY A 252 -23.52 -4.40 9.25
CA GLY A 252 -24.38 -3.84 10.29
C GLY A 252 -23.91 -2.51 10.87
N LYS A 253 -23.04 -1.78 10.17
CA LYS A 253 -22.76 -0.36 10.45
C LYS A 253 -23.96 0.50 10.08
N THR A 254 -24.06 1.70 10.63
CA THR A 254 -25.11 2.65 10.26
C THR A 254 -24.64 3.67 9.22
N THR A 255 -25.60 4.35 8.58
CA THR A 255 -25.33 5.46 7.67
C THR A 255 -24.71 6.65 8.39
N GLU A 256 -25.06 6.87 9.65
CA GLU A 256 -24.49 7.93 10.49
C GLU A 256 -23.02 7.66 10.76
N GLU A 257 -22.67 6.43 11.14
CA GLU A 257 -21.27 6.02 11.32
C GLU A 257 -20.46 6.20 10.01
N LEU A 258 -21.04 5.86 8.86
CA LEU A 258 -20.37 6.04 7.56
C LEU A 258 -20.14 7.52 7.25
N ASN A 259 -21.13 8.38 7.53
CA ASN A 259 -21.01 9.82 7.32
C ASN A 259 -19.96 10.45 8.23
N GLU A 260 -19.82 9.98 9.48
CA GLU A 260 -18.77 10.43 10.40
C GLU A 260 -17.37 10.17 9.84
N LEU A 261 -17.13 9.06 9.13
CA LEU A 261 -15.83 8.81 8.48
C LEU A 261 -15.47 9.84 7.39
N TRP A 262 -16.42 10.65 6.93
CA TRP A 262 -16.14 11.74 5.99
C TRP A 262 -15.68 13.03 6.69
N ASN A 263 -15.93 13.15 7.99
CA ASN A 263 -15.56 14.29 8.82
C ASN A 263 -14.05 14.26 9.13
N PRO A 264 -13.26 15.29 8.77
CA PRO A 264 -11.84 15.35 9.12
C PRO A 264 -11.56 15.23 10.63
N GLU A 265 -12.42 15.83 11.47
CA GLU A 265 -12.23 15.78 12.93
C GLU A 265 -12.36 14.37 13.51
N PHE A 266 -13.11 13.49 12.85
CA PHE A 266 -13.20 12.09 13.25
C PHE A 266 -11.82 11.44 13.21
N TRP A 267 -11.07 11.67 12.14
CA TRP A 267 -9.74 11.10 11.94
C TRP A 267 -8.71 11.68 12.89
N ASP A 268 -8.71 13.00 13.10
CA ASP A 268 -7.84 13.65 14.08
C ASP A 268 -8.07 13.06 15.48
N LYS A 269 -9.32 13.00 15.94
CA LYS A 269 -9.67 12.39 17.24
C LYS A 269 -9.32 10.90 17.32
N THR A 270 -9.46 10.17 16.22
CA THR A 270 -9.16 8.74 16.16
C THR A 270 -7.66 8.49 16.28
N PHE A 271 -6.83 9.23 15.55
CA PHE A 271 -5.39 9.09 15.63
C PHE A 271 -4.83 9.56 16.99
N ASP A 272 -5.47 10.54 17.64
CA ASP A 272 -5.06 11.03 18.96
C ASP A 272 -5.32 10.04 20.11
N GLN A 273 -6.05 8.94 19.88
CA GLN A 273 -6.33 7.92 20.92
C GLN A 273 -5.07 7.23 21.46
N VAL A 274 -3.95 7.27 20.71
CA VAL A 274 -2.69 6.63 21.11
C VAL A 274 -2.20 7.09 22.49
N HIS A 275 -2.41 8.35 22.85
CA HIS A 275 -1.95 8.90 24.13
C HIS A 275 -2.67 8.26 25.33
N GLU A 276 -3.93 7.91 25.16
CA GLU A 276 -4.68 7.19 26.17
C GLU A 276 -4.23 5.73 26.25
N TRP A 277 -3.91 5.12 25.11
CA TRP A 277 -3.37 3.75 25.09
C TRP A 277 -2.01 3.66 25.77
N ASP A 278 -1.11 4.61 25.52
CA ASP A 278 0.20 4.67 26.20
C ASP A 278 0.01 4.77 27.71
N ARG A 279 -0.89 5.65 28.18
CA ARG A 279 -1.24 5.77 29.60
C ARG A 279 -1.75 4.44 30.18
N MET A 280 -2.64 3.76 29.47
CA MET A 280 -3.18 2.46 29.90
C MET A 280 -2.11 1.35 29.90
N ILE A 281 -1.21 1.36 28.93
CA ILE A 281 -0.09 0.41 28.83
C ILE A 281 0.88 0.62 30.00
N ASP A 282 1.25 1.86 30.31
CA ASP A 282 2.11 2.18 31.44
C ASP A 282 1.49 1.77 32.79
N GLU A 283 0.19 2.06 32.99
CA GLU A 283 -0.53 1.61 34.17
C GLU A 283 -0.56 0.08 34.30
N PHE A 284 -0.74 -0.64 33.19
CA PHE A 284 -0.71 -2.10 33.16
C PHE A 284 0.70 -2.63 33.48
N ASN A 285 1.73 -2.05 32.88
CA ASN A 285 3.12 -2.47 33.10
C ASN A 285 3.55 -2.23 34.56
N HIS A 286 3.13 -1.11 35.17
CA HIS A 286 3.32 -0.86 36.60
C HIS A 286 2.61 -1.88 37.49
N LYS A 287 1.37 -2.28 37.17
CA LYS A 287 0.62 -3.28 37.93
C LYS A 287 1.23 -4.69 37.83
N THR A 288 1.92 -4.98 36.74
CA THR A 288 2.54 -6.31 36.48
C THR A 288 4.00 -6.39 36.91
N GLY A 289 4.60 -5.29 37.37
CA GLY A 289 6.00 -5.25 37.80
C GLY A 289 7.00 -5.36 36.64
N LEU A 290 6.56 -5.04 35.42
CA LEU A 290 7.40 -5.00 34.21
C LEU A 290 8.13 -3.66 34.03
N VAL A 291 7.95 -2.71 34.98
CA VAL A 291 8.65 -1.42 35.10
C VAL A 291 9.08 -1.21 36.55
#